data_AF-A0A7X2J231-F1
#
_entry.id   AF-A0A7X2J231-F1
#
_cell.length_a   1.000
_cell.length_b   1.000
_cell.length_c   1.000
_cell.angle_alpha   90.00
_cell.angle_beta   90.00
_cell.angle_gamma   90.00
#
_symmetry.space_group_name_H-M   'P 1'
#
loop_
_entity.id
_entity.type
_entity.pdbx_description
1 polymer ?
#
loop_
_entity_poly.entity_id
_entity_poly.type
_entity_poly.pdbx_seq_one_letter_code
_entity_poly.pdbx_strand_id
1 'polypeptide(L)'
;MNPVVPYDENAPMPEGLHPEVEQKTEELVNSAAEIGIEVVITEGFRSIERQNDLYERGRSAPGSIVTNARGGDSYHNYGLAVDFALRTPDGDVTWDMEYDGNGNGQSDWMEVVEIAKNLGFEWGGDWQHFRDYPHLQMNFGYSIHQLKRGQRPPASQ
;
A
#
# COMPACT_ATOMS: atom_id res chain seq x y z
N MET A 1 -3.36 11.45 -24.25
CA MET A 1 -4.03 10.14 -24.38
C MET A 1 -3.01 9.10 -23.99
N ASN A 2 -3.24 8.36 -22.90
CA ASN A 2 -2.39 7.21 -22.59
C ASN A 2 -2.61 6.15 -23.68
N PRO A 3 -1.55 5.53 -24.21
CA PRO A 3 -1.70 4.51 -25.23
C PRO A 3 -2.58 3.38 -24.71
N VAL A 4 -3.54 2.93 -25.52
CA VAL A 4 -4.36 1.76 -25.20
C VAL A 4 -3.42 0.55 -25.23
N VAL A 5 -2.96 0.11 -24.06
CA VAL A 5 -2.20 -1.14 -23.93
C VAL A 5 -3.17 -2.28 -24.30
N PRO A 6 -2.87 -3.08 -25.34
CA PRO A 6 -3.74 -4.16 -25.74
C PRO A 6 -3.91 -5.17 -24.60
N TYR A 7 -5.12 -5.73 -24.52
CA TYR A 7 -5.47 -6.79 -23.58
C TYR A 7 -4.56 -8.00 -23.75
N ASP A 8 -4.04 -8.54 -22.65
CA ASP A 8 -3.34 -9.82 -22.62
C ASP A 8 -3.83 -10.63 -21.42
N GLU A 9 -4.79 -11.53 -21.65
CA GLU A 9 -5.34 -12.40 -20.60
C GLU A 9 -4.31 -13.36 -19.98
N ASN A 10 -3.17 -13.54 -20.65
CA ASN A 10 -2.09 -14.41 -20.21
C ASN A 10 -0.93 -13.64 -19.59
N ALA A 11 -1.05 -12.31 -19.42
CA ALA A 11 -0.03 -11.51 -18.78
C ALA A 11 0.22 -12.06 -17.36
N PRO A 12 1.48 -12.42 -17.03
CA PRO A 12 1.78 -12.98 -15.72
C PRO A 12 1.39 -12.00 -14.60
N MET A 13 1.04 -12.58 -13.46
CA MET A 13 0.92 -11.79 -12.24
C MET A 13 2.31 -11.39 -11.77
N PRO A 14 2.47 -10.18 -11.20
CA PRO A 14 3.75 -9.79 -10.65
C PRO A 14 4.22 -10.72 -9.54
N GLU A 15 5.53 -10.82 -9.35
CA GLU A 15 6.14 -11.63 -8.29
C GLU A 15 6.68 -10.78 -7.12
N GLY A 16 6.65 -9.46 -7.26
CA GLY A 16 7.18 -8.53 -6.27
C GLY A 16 6.61 -7.11 -6.38
N LEU A 17 7.20 -6.18 -5.62
CA LEU A 17 6.87 -4.77 -5.74
C LEU A 17 7.33 -4.23 -7.09
N HIS A 18 6.55 -3.30 -7.63
CA HIS A 18 6.96 -2.53 -8.78
C HIS A 18 8.19 -1.67 -8.42
N PRO A 19 9.24 -1.60 -9.26
CA PRO A 19 10.49 -0.92 -8.91
C PRO A 19 10.31 0.54 -8.48
N GLU A 20 9.42 1.28 -9.14
CA GLU A 20 9.12 2.67 -8.74
C GLU A 20 8.39 2.74 -7.39
N VAL A 21 7.54 1.78 -7.05
CA VAL A 21 6.87 1.73 -5.74
C VAL A 21 7.88 1.38 -4.65
N GLU A 22 8.78 0.45 -4.91
CA GLU A 22 9.89 0.12 -4.01
C GLU A 22 10.77 1.35 -3.76
N GLN A 23 11.25 2.00 -4.83
CA GLN A 23 12.05 3.22 -4.73
C GLN A 23 11.34 4.33 -3.94
N LYS A 24 10.05 4.60 -4.23
CA LYS A 24 9.29 5.64 -3.54
C LYS A 24 8.99 5.30 -2.10
N THR A 25 8.88 4.01 -1.78
CA THR A 25 8.76 3.54 -0.40
C THR A 25 10.05 3.79 0.38
N GLU A 26 11.21 3.53 -0.22
CA GLU A 26 12.50 3.85 0.41
C GLU A 26 12.67 5.37 0.61
N GLU A 27 12.32 6.19 -0.39
CA GLU A 27 12.31 7.65 -0.26
C GLU A 27 11.39 8.13 0.87
N LEU A 28 10.20 7.51 1.02
CA LEU A 28 9.27 7.79 2.12
C LEU A 28 9.90 7.50 3.49
N VAL A 29 10.46 6.31 3.67
CA VAL A 29 11.10 5.90 4.93
C VAL A 29 12.25 6.83 5.28
N ASN A 30 13.11 7.17 4.31
CA ASN A 30 14.24 8.06 4.53
C ASN A 30 13.78 9.49 4.87
N SER A 31 12.81 10.04 4.14
CA SER A 31 12.30 11.40 4.37
C SER A 31 11.58 11.52 5.72
N ALA A 32 10.84 10.50 6.14
CA ALA A 32 10.22 10.46 7.47
C ALA A 32 11.29 10.39 8.58
N ALA A 33 12.34 9.59 8.38
CA ALA A 33 13.44 9.49 9.34
C ALA A 33 14.20 10.82 9.51
N GLU A 34 14.33 11.63 8.45
CA GLU A 34 14.93 12.98 8.52
C GLU A 34 14.19 13.93 9.46
N ILE A 35 12.88 13.73 9.64
CA ILE A 35 12.05 14.50 10.59
C ILE A 35 11.80 13.76 11.90
N GLY A 36 12.54 12.68 12.17
CA GLY A 36 12.50 11.95 13.44
C GLY A 36 11.37 10.93 13.56
N ILE A 37 10.76 10.51 12.45
CA ILE A 37 9.67 9.51 12.43
C ILE A 37 10.19 8.21 11.84
N GLU A 38 10.10 7.10 12.58
CA GLU A 38 10.49 5.78 12.09
C GLU A 38 9.29 5.06 11.45
N VAL A 39 9.29 4.95 10.12
CA VAL A 39 8.27 4.23 9.35
C VAL A 39 8.64 2.74 9.21
N VAL A 40 7.65 1.88 9.45
CA VAL A 40 7.76 0.43 9.27
C VAL A 40 6.82 -0.01 8.16
N ILE A 41 7.36 -0.64 7.11
CA ILE A 41 6.53 -1.28 6.08
C ILE A 41 6.06 -2.63 6.59
N THR A 42 4.75 -2.78 6.75
CA THR A 42 4.11 -3.96 7.34
C THR A 42 3.62 -4.96 6.29
N GLU A 43 3.34 -4.47 5.08
CA GLU A 43 3.06 -5.30 3.90
C GLU A 43 3.54 -4.58 2.63
N GLY A 44 4.03 -5.34 1.64
CA GLY A 44 4.27 -4.84 0.29
C GLY A 44 3.49 -5.66 -0.73
N PHE A 45 4.20 -6.35 -1.62
CA PHE A 45 3.58 -7.30 -2.54
C PHE A 45 2.90 -8.45 -1.79
N ARG A 46 1.69 -8.82 -2.24
CA ARG A 46 0.90 -9.91 -1.67
C ARG A 46 0.37 -10.81 -2.77
N SER A 47 0.71 -12.10 -2.76
CA SER A 47 0.19 -13.05 -3.74
C SER A 47 -1.35 -13.16 -3.70
N ILE A 48 -1.93 -13.64 -4.81
CA ILE A 48 -3.37 -13.93 -4.92
C ILE A 48 -3.84 -14.90 -3.84
N GLU A 49 -3.06 -15.94 -3.58
CA GLU A 49 -3.33 -16.94 -2.55
C GLU A 49 -3.39 -16.30 -1.15
N ARG A 50 -2.35 -15.55 -0.78
CA ARG A 50 -2.32 -14.83 0.52
C ARG A 50 -3.48 -13.84 0.65
N GLN A 51 -3.86 -13.15 -0.42
CA GLN A 51 -5.01 -12.24 -0.39
C GLN A 51 -6.33 -12.98 -0.17
N ASN A 52 -6.51 -14.17 -0.76
CA ASN A 52 -7.69 -14.99 -0.51
C ASN A 52 -7.73 -15.47 0.95
N ASP A 53 -6.60 -15.91 1.52
CA ASP A 53 -6.53 -16.30 2.93
C ASP A 53 -6.93 -15.14 3.86
N LEU A 54 -6.45 -13.92 3.58
CA LEU A 54 -6.85 -12.72 4.32
C LEU A 54 -8.34 -12.39 4.15
N TYR A 55 -8.88 -12.57 2.95
CA TYR A 55 -10.31 -12.37 2.67
C TYR A 55 -11.18 -13.37 3.45
N GLU A 56 -10.71 -14.60 3.66
CA GLU A 56 -11.47 -15.61 4.40
C GLU A 56 -11.56 -15.35 5.91
N ARG A 57 -10.60 -14.60 6.50
CA ARG A 57 -10.59 -14.25 7.92
C ARG A 57 -11.82 -13.43 8.33
N GLY A 58 -12.45 -13.84 9.43
CA GLY A 58 -13.71 -13.27 9.91
C GLY A 58 -14.92 -13.58 9.03
N ARG A 59 -14.77 -14.43 8.01
CA ARG A 59 -15.83 -14.93 7.14
C ARG A 59 -15.95 -16.44 7.27
N SER A 60 -15.14 -17.19 6.51
CA SER A 60 -15.06 -18.65 6.54
C SER A 60 -13.95 -19.16 7.48
N ALA A 61 -13.00 -18.31 7.87
CA ALA A 61 -11.93 -18.58 8.82
C ALA A 61 -12.04 -17.68 10.07
N PRO A 62 -11.53 -18.10 11.24
CA PRO A 62 -11.56 -17.28 12.46
C PRO A 62 -10.71 -16.01 12.35
N GLY A 63 -11.03 -15.01 13.18
CA GLY A 63 -10.33 -13.73 13.25
C GLY A 63 -11.20 -12.53 12.87
N SER A 64 -10.63 -11.34 12.91
CA SER A 64 -11.27 -10.12 12.38
C SER A 64 -11.18 -10.06 10.86
N ILE A 65 -12.16 -9.40 10.25
CA ILE A 65 -12.09 -9.00 8.83
C ILE A 65 -11.01 -7.93 8.72
N VAL A 66 -9.95 -8.24 7.95
CA VAL A 66 -8.82 -7.32 7.70
C VAL A 66 -8.80 -6.78 6.27
N THR A 67 -9.64 -7.33 5.38
CA THR A 67 -9.78 -6.85 4.01
C THR A 67 -11.16 -7.20 3.43
N ASN A 68 -11.61 -6.40 2.46
CA ASN A 68 -12.78 -6.69 1.63
C ASN A 68 -12.40 -7.14 0.21
N ALA A 69 -11.12 -7.05 -0.16
CA ALA A 69 -10.63 -7.43 -1.48
C ALA A 69 -10.33 -8.93 -1.54
N ARG A 70 -10.79 -9.60 -2.60
CA ARG A 70 -10.35 -10.97 -2.94
C ARG A 70 -9.02 -10.91 -3.68
N GLY A 71 -8.40 -12.06 -3.89
CA GLY A 71 -7.23 -12.17 -4.75
C GLY A 71 -7.50 -11.59 -6.14
N GLY A 72 -6.70 -10.60 -6.52
CA GLY A 72 -6.79 -9.87 -7.78
C GLY A 72 -7.62 -8.59 -7.68
N ASP A 73 -8.26 -8.32 -6.54
CA ASP A 73 -9.01 -7.10 -6.30
C ASP A 73 -8.24 -6.08 -5.44
N SER A 74 -6.96 -6.33 -5.16
CA SER A 74 -6.08 -5.44 -4.39
C SER A 74 -4.84 -5.03 -5.19
N TYR A 75 -4.41 -3.77 -5.06
CA TYR A 75 -3.17 -3.29 -5.67
C TYR A 75 -1.91 -3.98 -5.11
N HIS A 76 -1.96 -4.54 -3.89
CA HIS A 76 -0.87 -5.40 -3.37
C HIS A 76 -0.62 -6.62 -4.24
N ASN A 77 -1.67 -7.15 -4.91
CA ASN A 77 -1.54 -8.30 -5.82
C ASN A 77 -0.76 -7.98 -7.09
N TYR A 78 -0.60 -6.70 -7.39
CA TYR A 78 0.08 -6.21 -8.58
C TYR A 78 1.40 -5.52 -8.24
N GLY A 79 1.84 -5.57 -6.98
CA GLY A 79 3.07 -4.89 -6.53
C GLY A 79 2.94 -3.37 -6.48
N LEU A 80 1.72 -2.84 -6.40
CA LEU A 80 1.41 -1.42 -6.56
C LEU A 80 1.01 -0.73 -5.26
N ALA A 81 1.16 -1.41 -4.12
CA ALA A 81 0.79 -0.89 -2.81
C ALA A 81 1.69 -1.40 -1.69
N VAL A 82 1.78 -0.61 -0.63
CA VAL A 82 2.44 -0.92 0.63
C VAL A 82 1.54 -0.50 1.80
N ASP A 83 1.59 -1.25 2.89
CA ASP A 83 1.00 -0.87 4.16
C ASP A 83 2.10 -0.40 5.10
N PHE A 84 1.89 0.69 5.83
CA PHE A 84 2.84 1.22 6.80
C PHE A 84 2.29 1.28 8.22
N ALA A 85 3.21 1.39 9.17
CA ALA A 85 2.98 1.70 10.57
C ALA A 85 4.14 2.56 11.08
N LEU A 86 4.05 3.02 12.33
CA LEU A 86 5.13 3.79 12.96
C LEU A 86 5.81 2.94 14.04
N ARG A 87 7.11 3.13 14.23
CA ARG A 87 7.83 2.56 15.37
C ARG A 87 8.01 3.63 16.45
N THR A 88 7.69 3.28 17.69
CA THR A 88 7.93 4.13 18.85
C THR A 88 9.40 4.05 19.29
N PRO A 89 9.91 5.02 20.06
CA PRO A 89 11.28 4.96 20.63
C PRO A 89 11.56 3.71 21.48
N ASP A 90 10.53 3.10 22.06
CA ASP A 90 10.64 1.86 22.85
C ASP A 90 10.74 0.60 21.96
N GLY A 91 10.59 0.76 20.64
CA GLY A 91 10.69 -0.30 19.63
C GLY A 91 9.36 -0.92 19.21
N ASP A 92 8.25 -0.53 19.85
CA ASP A 92 6.91 -1.02 19.55
C ASP A 92 6.40 -0.48 18.21
N VAL A 93 5.55 -1.25 17.53
CA VAL A 93 4.88 -0.81 16.30
C VAL A 93 3.47 -0.33 16.64
N THR A 94 3.12 0.88 16.20
CA THR A 94 1.82 1.51 16.45
C THR A 94 1.11 1.90 15.15
N TRP A 95 -0.23 1.82 15.21
CA TRP A 95 -1.17 2.30 14.18
C TRP A 95 -1.99 3.50 14.70
N ASP A 96 -1.54 4.11 15.79
CA ASP A 96 -2.19 5.28 16.36
C ASP A 96 -1.96 6.49 15.46
N MET A 97 -3.03 6.97 14.82
CA MET A 97 -3.00 8.12 13.93
C MET A 97 -2.83 9.45 14.67
N GLU A 98 -2.99 9.48 15.99
CA GLU A 98 -2.79 10.69 16.80
C GLU A 98 -1.41 10.70 17.48
N TYR A 99 -0.57 9.69 17.21
CA TYR A 99 0.77 9.58 17.75
C TYR A 99 1.67 10.74 17.28
N ASP A 100 2.37 11.36 18.22
CA ASP A 100 3.36 12.44 18.03
C ASP A 100 4.66 12.00 18.73
N GLY A 101 5.45 11.18 18.04
CA GLY A 101 6.71 10.62 18.53
C GLY A 101 7.88 11.58 18.37
N ASN A 102 7.83 12.48 17.38
CA ASN A 102 8.85 13.50 17.17
C ASN A 102 8.67 14.73 18.09
N GLY A 103 7.50 14.88 18.73
CA GLY A 103 7.19 15.89 19.74
C GLY A 103 6.95 17.29 19.16
N ASN A 104 6.60 17.40 17.88
CA ASN A 104 6.41 18.68 17.20
C ASN A 104 4.98 19.25 17.31
N GLY A 105 4.07 18.51 17.95
CA GLY A 105 2.67 18.88 18.13
C GLY A 105 1.76 18.53 16.93
N GLN A 106 2.27 17.76 15.97
CA GLN A 106 1.53 17.22 14.83
C GLN A 106 1.51 15.69 14.92
N SER A 107 0.54 15.07 14.25
CA SER A 107 0.50 13.63 14.12
C SER A 107 1.59 13.15 13.17
N ASP A 108 2.50 12.31 13.67
CA ASP A 108 3.53 11.66 12.86
C ASP A 108 2.91 10.89 11.69
N TRP A 109 1.74 10.28 11.92
CA TRP A 109 1.00 9.55 10.89
C TRP A 109 0.62 10.46 9.73
N MET A 110 0.10 11.65 10.05
CA MET A 110 -0.31 12.62 9.04
C MET A 110 0.89 13.26 8.32
N GLU A 111 2.01 13.46 9.01
CA GLU A 111 3.25 13.90 8.39
C GLU A 111 3.77 12.86 7.37
N VAL A 112 3.77 11.57 7.73
CA VAL A 112 4.13 10.48 6.80
C VAL A 112 3.18 10.42 5.60
N VAL A 113 1.87 10.60 5.82
CA VAL A 113 0.88 10.67 4.74
C VAL A 113 1.14 11.84 3.79
N GLU A 114 1.50 13.02 4.31
CA GLU A 114 1.84 14.18 3.49
C GLU A 114 3.08 13.92 2.63
N ILE A 115 4.14 13.35 3.23
CA ILE A 115 5.34 12.94 2.50
C ILE A 115 4.97 11.92 1.40
N ALA A 116 4.19 10.89 1.73
CA ALA A 116 3.78 9.87 0.77
C ALA A 116 3.01 10.47 -0.42
N LYS A 117 2.06 11.38 -0.16
CA LYS A 117 1.32 12.08 -1.22
C LYS A 117 2.23 12.93 -2.10
N ASN A 118 3.21 13.63 -1.51
CA ASN A 118 4.21 14.41 -2.25
C ASN A 118 5.11 13.53 -3.13
N LEU A 119 5.34 12.27 -2.73
CA LEU A 119 6.04 11.25 -3.51
C LEU A 119 5.17 10.58 -4.59
N GLY A 120 3.87 10.87 -4.62
CA GLY A 120 2.93 10.38 -5.63
C GLY A 120 2.07 9.20 -5.20
N PHE A 121 2.09 8.82 -3.92
CA PHE A 121 1.16 7.83 -3.38
C PHE A 121 -0.25 8.40 -3.22
N GLU A 122 -1.25 7.59 -3.52
CA GLU A 122 -2.60 7.74 -3.02
C GLU A 122 -2.70 7.08 -1.64
N TRP A 123 -3.44 7.69 -0.71
CA TRP A 123 -3.60 7.19 0.65
C TRP A 123 -5.01 6.60 0.87
N GLY A 124 -5.08 5.40 1.45
CA GLY A 124 -6.34 4.72 1.72
C GLY A 124 -7.24 5.41 2.76
N GLY A 125 -6.68 6.28 3.59
CA GLY A 125 -7.44 7.12 4.52
C GLY A 125 -8.31 8.17 3.82
N ASP A 126 -8.00 8.55 2.58
CA ASP A 126 -8.81 9.50 1.79
C ASP A 126 -10.06 8.84 1.16
N TRP A 127 -10.17 7.52 1.20
CA TRP A 127 -11.30 6.82 0.57
C TRP A 127 -12.63 7.17 1.24
N GLN A 128 -13.69 7.33 0.42
CA GLN A 128 -15.03 7.65 0.91
C GLN A 128 -15.69 6.51 1.68
N HIS A 129 -15.31 5.27 1.35
CA HIS A 129 -15.81 4.05 1.95
C HIS A 129 -14.65 3.13 2.27
N PHE A 130 -14.73 2.41 3.40
CA PHE A 130 -13.71 1.47 3.84
C PHE A 130 -12.31 2.07 3.87
N ARG A 131 -12.15 3.19 4.59
CA ARG A 131 -10.84 3.81 4.82
C ARG A 131 -9.86 2.79 5.35
N ASP A 132 -8.73 2.70 4.68
CA ASP A 132 -7.64 1.82 5.04
C ASP A 132 -6.43 2.71 5.35
N TYR A 133 -6.29 3.06 6.62
CA TYR A 133 -5.32 4.07 7.02
C TYR A 133 -3.87 3.65 6.78
N PRO A 134 -3.45 2.38 6.98
CA PRO A 134 -2.10 1.93 6.63
C PRO A 134 -1.76 1.98 5.14
N HIS A 135 -2.77 1.96 4.26
CA HIS A 135 -2.58 1.66 2.84
C HIS A 135 -2.09 2.86 2.03
N LEU A 136 -1.01 2.64 1.27
CA LEU A 136 -0.49 3.56 0.26
C LEU A 136 -0.38 2.83 -1.09
N GLN A 137 -0.79 3.49 -2.17
CA GLN A 137 -0.71 2.90 -3.52
C GLN A 137 -0.25 3.87 -4.60
N MET A 138 0.36 3.34 -5.65
CA MET A 138 0.60 4.04 -6.91
C MET A 138 -0.05 3.25 -8.03
N ASN A 139 -1.20 3.70 -8.52
CA ASN A 139 -1.99 2.96 -9.50
C ASN A 139 -1.52 3.16 -10.96
N PHE A 140 -0.65 4.15 -11.22
CA PHE A 140 -0.16 4.52 -12.55
C PHE A 140 -1.28 4.79 -13.58
N GLY A 141 -2.48 5.17 -13.12
CA GLY A 141 -3.68 5.34 -13.94
C GLY A 141 -4.39 4.04 -14.33
N TYR A 142 -4.00 2.90 -13.77
CA TYR A 142 -4.66 1.61 -14.00
C TYR A 142 -5.67 1.31 -12.89
N SER A 143 -6.90 1.01 -13.30
CA SER A 143 -7.89 0.42 -12.40
C SER A 143 -7.61 -1.06 -12.15
N ILE A 144 -8.09 -1.59 -11.02
CA ILE A 144 -8.13 -3.05 -10.73
C ILE A 144 -8.72 -3.83 -11.90
N HIS A 145 -9.76 -3.32 -12.57
CA HIS A 145 -10.38 -3.99 -13.73
C HIS A 145 -9.45 -4.09 -14.94
N GLN A 146 -8.55 -3.13 -15.13
CA GLN A 146 -7.52 -3.20 -16.16
C GLN A 146 -6.41 -4.17 -15.76
N LEU A 147 -5.99 -4.13 -14.49
CA LEU A 147 -4.98 -5.04 -13.95
C LEU A 147 -5.44 -6.50 -14.01
N LYS A 148 -6.67 -6.82 -13.64
CA LYS A 148 -7.25 -8.18 -13.81
C LYS A 148 -7.30 -8.65 -15.26
N ARG A 149 -7.22 -7.72 -16.21
CA ARG A 149 -7.22 -7.96 -17.65
C ARG A 149 -5.82 -7.88 -18.27
N GLY A 150 -4.80 -8.01 -17.44
CA GLY A 150 -3.40 -8.13 -17.89
C GLY A 150 -2.72 -6.82 -18.26
N GLN A 151 -3.40 -5.68 -18.16
CA GLN A 151 -2.71 -4.39 -18.32
C GLN A 151 -1.80 -4.17 -17.12
N ARG A 152 -0.62 -3.62 -17.34
CA ARG A 152 0.38 -3.38 -16.30
C ARG A 152 1.07 -2.04 -16.54
N PRO A 153 1.49 -1.33 -15.48
CA PRO A 153 2.49 -0.28 -15.64
C PRO A 153 3.79 -0.87 -16.23
N PRO A 154 4.56 -0.07 -16.99
CA PRO A 154 5.87 -0.50 -17.50
C PRO A 154 6.78 -0.92 -16.34
N ALA A 155 7.59 -1.97 -16.52
CA ALA A 155 8.49 -2.51 -15.49
C ALA A 155 7.83 -3.23 -14.31
N SER A 156 6.53 -3.55 -14.38
CA SER A 156 5.97 -4.64 -13.57
C SER A 156 6.76 -5.93 -13.82
N GLN A 157 7.28 -6.51 -12.74
CA GLN A 157 8.03 -7.78 -12.73
C GLN A 157 7.09 -8.94 -12.47
#